data_AF-A0A1U8JIY0-F1
#
_entry.id   AF-A0A1U8JIY0-F1
#
_cell.length_a   1.000
_cell.length_b   1.000
_cell.length_c   1.000
_cell.angle_alpha   90.00
_cell.angle_beta   90.00
_cell.angle_gamma   90.00
#
_symmetry.space_group_name_H-M   'P 1'
#
loop_
_entity.id
_entity.type
_entity.pdbx_description
1 polymer ?
#
loop_
_entity_poly.entity_id
_entity_poly.type
_entity_poly.pdbx_seq_one_letter_code
_entity_poly.pdbx_strand_id
1 'polypeptide(L)'
;MNTTMEATQNEQNGQVNSPDPNPSPVPQHQSLSKNAQKKLLKQQKYEAKKAEKKAQMKEQKQRDAERKRKEWEEKLAALPEDERLKLIDSRKELRRERMEKRSEERGQKIQRLTQAKETGQNIVVDLEFSHLMTHSEIHSLVQQIMYCYAVNGRCSSPAHLWLTGCEGEMETQLQRLPGFDKWIIEKEKQSYIKAFSDRKDDLVYLTADSETVLHELDPTKVYIVGGLVDRNRWKGITMKKAEEQGIHTAKLPIGAYMKMSSSQMLVARS
;
A
#
# COMPACT_ATOMS: atom_id res chain seq x y z
N MET A 1 -39.41 70.36 62.25
CA MET A 1 -39.03 71.54 63.06
C MET A 1 -37.59 71.31 63.53
N ASN A 2 -36.74 72.29 63.24
CA ASN A 2 -35.50 72.68 63.91
C ASN A 2 -34.68 71.66 64.73
N THR A 3 -33.40 71.58 64.31
CA THR A 3 -32.21 71.90 65.12
C THR A 3 -31.94 71.08 66.37
N THR A 4 -30.86 70.28 66.34
CA THR A 4 -29.72 70.44 67.28
C THR A 4 -28.43 69.94 66.61
N MET A 5 -27.39 70.78 66.69
CA MET A 5 -25.98 70.48 66.34
C MET A 5 -25.24 69.99 67.59
N GLU A 6 -24.24 69.13 67.39
CA GLU A 6 -22.93 69.04 68.09
C GLU A 6 -22.29 67.69 67.68
N ALA A 7 -21.00 67.49 67.46
CA ALA A 7 -19.83 68.36 67.29
C ALA A 7 -18.70 67.48 66.68
N THR A 8 -18.01 68.04 65.66
CA THR A 8 -16.55 68.05 65.36
C THR A 8 -15.67 66.82 65.71
N GLN A 9 -14.72 66.33 64.88
CA GLN A 9 -13.68 67.03 64.11
C GLN A 9 -13.13 66.20 62.91
N ASN A 10 -12.91 66.95 61.81
CA ASN A 10 -11.94 66.84 60.71
C ASN A 10 -10.57 66.17 61.02
N GLU A 11 -9.70 65.81 60.08
CA GLU A 11 -9.61 65.51 58.63
C GLU A 11 -8.10 65.28 58.42
N GLN A 12 -7.67 64.29 57.62
CA GLN A 12 -6.88 64.55 56.41
C GLN A 12 -6.56 63.27 55.63
N ASN A 13 -6.48 63.52 54.33
CA ASN A 13 -6.73 62.68 53.18
C ASN A 13 -5.47 61.96 52.71
N GLY A 14 -5.62 60.72 52.22
CA GLY A 14 -4.53 59.91 51.64
C GLY A 14 -5.10 58.79 50.78
N GLN A 15 -5.35 59.07 49.51
CA GLN A 15 -5.77 58.13 48.47
C GLN A 15 -4.81 56.93 48.34
N VAL A 16 -5.33 55.71 48.40
CA VAL A 16 -4.75 54.55 47.69
C VAL A 16 -5.88 53.63 47.21
N ASN A 17 -5.98 53.50 45.89
CA ASN A 17 -6.91 52.65 45.16
C ASN A 17 -6.60 51.16 45.33
N SER A 18 -7.65 50.35 45.47
CA SER A 18 -7.67 48.89 45.42
C SER A 18 -7.34 48.35 44.01
N PRO A 19 -6.64 47.21 43.86
CA PRO A 19 -6.56 46.48 42.61
C PRO A 19 -7.55 45.28 42.55
N ASP A 20 -8.25 45.21 41.42
CA ASP A 20 -9.20 44.19 40.95
C ASP A 20 -8.50 42.84 40.60
N PRO A 21 -9.23 41.71 40.48
CA PRO A 21 -8.65 40.38 40.31
C PRO A 21 -8.41 40.01 38.83
N ASN A 22 -7.18 39.57 38.57
CA ASN A 22 -6.68 38.61 37.56
C ASN A 22 -7.57 38.22 36.35
N PRO A 23 -7.14 38.44 35.08
CA PRO A 23 -7.79 37.86 33.91
C PRO A 23 -7.22 36.48 33.54
N SER A 24 -8.12 35.55 33.21
CA SER A 24 -7.83 34.19 32.70
C SER A 24 -7.01 34.17 31.41
N PRO A 25 -6.16 33.15 31.16
CA PRO A 25 -5.32 33.07 29.97
C PRO A 25 -6.09 32.59 28.74
N VAL A 26 -5.86 33.27 27.62
CA VAL A 26 -6.41 33.01 26.28
C VAL A 26 -5.80 31.72 25.70
N PRO A 27 -6.54 30.88 24.93
CA PRO A 27 -5.99 29.66 24.33
C PRO A 27 -4.92 30.00 23.29
N GLN A 28 -3.66 29.64 23.56
CA GLN A 28 -2.59 29.72 22.58
C GLN A 28 -2.80 28.63 21.51
N HIS A 29 -3.18 29.03 20.30
CA HIS A 29 -2.99 28.20 19.11
C HIS A 29 -1.50 27.88 18.99
N GLN A 30 -1.09 26.66 19.33
CA GLN A 30 0.27 26.18 19.09
C GLN A 30 0.52 26.13 17.58
N SER A 31 1.12 27.20 17.06
CA SER A 31 1.64 27.23 15.69
C SER A 31 2.74 26.16 15.55
N LEU A 32 2.67 25.39 14.47
CA LEU A 32 3.62 24.31 14.16
C LEU A 32 5.07 24.80 14.33
N SER A 33 5.94 23.97 14.93
CA SER A 33 7.38 24.25 15.05
C SER A 33 7.99 24.66 13.71
N LYS A 34 8.98 25.57 13.72
CA LYS A 34 9.70 26.01 12.50
C LYS A 34 10.18 24.84 11.62
N ASN A 35 10.54 23.72 12.25
CA ASN A 35 10.95 22.50 11.55
C ASN A 35 9.77 21.75 10.90
N ALA A 36 8.61 21.71 11.56
CA ALA A 36 7.38 21.14 11.01
C ALA A 36 6.85 21.97 9.83
N GLN A 37 6.88 23.30 9.94
CA GLN A 37 6.52 24.21 8.85
C GLN A 37 7.44 24.02 7.63
N LYS A 38 8.76 23.94 7.84
CA LYS A 38 9.74 23.68 6.76
C LYS A 38 9.52 22.33 6.08
N LYS A 39 9.16 21.29 6.84
CA LYS A 39 8.85 19.95 6.31
C LYS A 39 7.56 19.98 5.47
N LEU A 40 6.50 20.63 5.97
CA LEU A 40 5.24 20.79 5.25
C LEU A 40 5.43 21.56 3.93
N LEU A 41 6.17 22.68 3.96
CA LEU A 41 6.43 23.49 2.76
C LEU A 41 7.25 22.71 1.72
N LYS A 42 8.22 21.90 2.16
CA LYS A 42 8.98 21.00 1.26
C LYS A 42 8.07 19.93 0.64
N GLN A 43 7.15 19.36 1.41
CA GLN A 43 6.18 18.38 0.93
C GLN A 43 5.22 19.00 -0.10
N GLN A 44 4.65 20.16 0.19
CA GLN A 44 3.78 20.91 -0.74
C GLN A 44 4.51 21.25 -2.04
N LYS A 45 5.77 21.72 -1.97
CA LYS A 45 6.60 21.98 -3.16
C LYS A 45 6.85 20.72 -3.98
N TYR A 46 7.11 19.58 -3.32
CA TYR A 46 7.28 18.31 -3.99
C TYR A 46 5.99 17.83 -4.68
N GLU A 47 4.85 17.94 -3.99
CA GLU A 47 3.53 17.58 -4.53
C GLU A 47 3.14 18.47 -5.71
N ALA A 48 3.37 19.78 -5.62
CA ALA A 48 3.15 20.73 -6.71
C ALA A 48 4.01 20.40 -7.93
N LYS A 49 5.32 20.17 -7.74
CA LYS A 49 6.23 19.78 -8.83
C LYS A 49 5.84 18.43 -9.47
N LYS A 50 5.36 17.49 -8.66
CA LYS A 50 4.85 16.19 -9.14
C LYS A 50 3.56 16.38 -9.95
N ALA A 51 2.65 17.23 -9.49
CA ALA A 51 1.41 17.55 -10.19
C ALA A 51 1.68 18.27 -11.52
N GLU A 52 2.60 19.24 -11.54
CA GLU A 52 3.04 19.95 -12.74
C GLU A 52 3.63 19.00 -13.79
N LYS A 53 4.59 18.14 -13.39
CA LYS A 53 5.15 17.11 -14.29
C LYS A 53 4.07 16.18 -14.86
N LYS A 54 3.09 15.81 -14.03
CA LYS A 54 1.97 14.97 -14.47
C LYS A 54 1.07 15.71 -15.47
N ALA A 55 0.84 17.00 -15.27
CA ALA A 55 0.09 17.85 -16.20
C ALA A 55 0.80 18.01 -17.54
N GLN A 56 2.10 18.34 -17.53
CA GLN A 56 2.93 18.45 -18.74
C GLN A 56 2.95 17.14 -19.54
N MET A 57 3.12 16.00 -18.85
CA MET A 57 3.09 14.68 -19.50
C MET A 57 1.72 14.37 -20.12
N LYS A 58 0.62 14.77 -19.45
CA LYS A 58 -0.74 14.60 -19.97
C LYS A 58 -0.96 15.46 -21.22
N GLU A 59 -0.52 16.70 -21.21
CA GLU A 59 -0.60 17.62 -22.34
C GLU A 59 0.23 17.13 -23.53
N GLN A 60 1.48 16.73 -23.30
CA GLN A 60 2.33 16.16 -24.35
C GLN A 60 1.69 14.92 -24.98
N LYS A 61 1.13 14.03 -24.17
CA LYS A 61 0.41 12.85 -24.65
C LYS A 61 -0.83 13.21 -25.47
N GLN A 62 -1.55 14.27 -25.12
CA GLN A 62 -2.69 14.77 -25.89
C GLN A 62 -2.25 15.33 -27.25
N ARG A 63 -1.20 16.16 -27.26
CA ARG A 63 -0.62 16.71 -28.51
C ARG A 63 -0.12 15.61 -29.44
N ASP A 64 0.59 14.61 -28.91
CA ASP A 64 1.05 13.46 -29.70
C ASP A 64 -0.12 12.61 -30.23
N ALA A 65 -1.19 12.46 -29.46
CA ALA A 65 -2.39 11.75 -29.90
C ALA A 65 -3.14 12.51 -31.02
N GLU A 66 -3.24 13.83 -30.91
CA GLU A 66 -3.80 14.68 -31.97
C GLU A 66 -2.96 14.67 -33.23
N ARG A 67 -1.63 14.77 -33.11
CA ARG A 67 -0.70 14.67 -34.25
C ARG A 67 -0.91 13.35 -34.99
N LYS A 68 -0.89 12.23 -34.26
CA LYS A 68 -1.15 10.90 -34.84
C LYS A 68 -2.54 10.75 -35.45
N ARG A 69 -3.54 11.48 -34.94
CA ARG A 69 -4.89 11.49 -35.51
C ARG A 69 -4.91 12.23 -36.84
N LYS A 70 -4.30 13.41 -36.92
CA LYS A 70 -4.18 14.20 -38.16
C LYS A 70 -3.40 13.44 -39.23
N GLU A 71 -2.21 12.92 -38.89
CA GLU A 71 -1.40 12.10 -39.79
C GLU A 71 -2.19 10.89 -40.34
N TRP A 72 -3.06 10.30 -39.51
CA TRP A 72 -3.93 9.20 -39.92
C TRP A 72 -5.06 9.65 -40.86
N GLU A 73 -5.72 10.77 -40.55
CA GLU A 73 -6.76 11.38 -41.40
C GLU A 73 -6.18 11.75 -42.77
N GLU A 74 -5.01 12.39 -42.80
CA GLU A 74 -4.28 12.74 -44.04
C GLU A 74 -3.90 11.48 -44.84
N LYS A 75 -3.38 10.44 -44.17
CA LYS A 75 -3.07 9.16 -44.82
C LYS A 75 -4.30 8.51 -45.43
N LEU A 76 -5.45 8.56 -44.76
CA LEU A 76 -6.71 8.03 -45.29
C LEU A 76 -7.25 8.86 -46.46
N ALA A 77 -7.02 10.18 -46.46
CA ALA A 77 -7.44 11.07 -47.53
C ALA A 77 -6.59 10.92 -48.81
N ALA A 78 -5.33 10.50 -48.68
CA ALA A 78 -4.41 10.28 -49.79
C ALA A 78 -4.62 8.93 -50.52
N LEU A 79 -5.46 8.03 -50.00
CA LEU A 79 -5.71 6.71 -50.56
C LEU A 79 -7.00 6.69 -51.41
N PRO A 80 -7.05 5.86 -52.47
CA PRO A 80 -8.31 5.54 -53.16
C PRO A 80 -9.39 5.03 -52.19
N GLU A 81 -10.66 5.25 -52.52
CA GLU A 81 -11.77 4.95 -51.60
C GLU A 81 -11.84 3.47 -51.19
N ASP A 82 -11.57 2.56 -52.12
CA ASP A 82 -11.58 1.12 -51.86
C ASP A 82 -10.42 0.68 -50.94
N GLU A 83 -9.22 1.25 -51.13
CA GLU A 83 -8.07 1.01 -50.26
C GLU A 83 -8.29 1.60 -48.85
N ARG A 84 -8.90 2.79 -48.77
CA ARG A 84 -9.27 3.44 -47.51
C ARG A 84 -10.22 2.56 -46.68
N LEU A 85 -11.26 2.01 -47.30
CA LEU A 85 -12.23 1.13 -46.63
C LEU A 85 -11.55 -0.15 -46.12
N LYS A 86 -10.75 -0.83 -46.97
CA LYS A 86 -9.98 -2.02 -46.60
C LYS A 86 -9.08 -1.77 -45.38
N LEU A 87 -8.38 -0.64 -45.35
CA LEU A 87 -7.48 -0.29 -44.26
C LEU A 87 -8.23 0.01 -42.94
N ILE A 88 -9.37 0.69 -43.01
CA ILE A 88 -10.22 0.95 -41.84
C ILE A 88 -10.73 -0.36 -41.25
N ASP A 89 -11.25 -1.26 -42.10
CA ASP A 89 -11.82 -2.52 -41.63
C ASP A 89 -10.76 -3.48 -41.11
N SER A 90 -9.59 -3.58 -41.75
CA SER A 90 -8.44 -4.32 -41.20
C SER A 90 -8.04 -3.81 -39.82
N ARG A 91 -8.03 -2.49 -39.61
CA ARG A 91 -7.70 -1.90 -38.30
C ARG A 91 -8.79 -2.13 -37.25
N LYS A 92 -10.06 -2.13 -37.64
CA LYS A 92 -11.18 -2.50 -36.75
C LYS A 92 -11.08 -3.96 -36.34
N GLU A 93 -10.78 -4.84 -37.29
CA GLU A 93 -10.64 -6.28 -37.05
C GLU A 93 -9.48 -6.58 -36.10
N LEU A 94 -8.29 -6.03 -36.38
CA LEU A 94 -7.13 -6.15 -35.48
C LEU A 94 -7.43 -5.60 -34.07
N ARG A 95 -8.29 -4.58 -33.93
CA ARG A 95 -8.72 -4.08 -32.62
C ARG A 95 -9.69 -5.05 -31.95
N ARG A 96 -10.61 -5.65 -32.70
CA ARG A 96 -11.58 -6.65 -32.24
C ARG A 96 -10.84 -7.89 -31.72
N GLU A 97 -9.96 -8.48 -32.52
CA GLU A 97 -9.14 -9.64 -32.15
C GLU A 97 -8.31 -9.38 -30.87
N ARG A 98 -7.68 -8.20 -30.77
CA ARG A 98 -6.92 -7.82 -29.56
C ARG A 98 -7.81 -7.68 -28.32
N MET A 99 -9.02 -7.17 -28.48
CA MET A 99 -9.99 -7.02 -27.39
C MET A 99 -10.52 -8.38 -26.95
N GLU A 100 -10.84 -9.25 -27.90
CA GLU A 100 -11.29 -10.63 -27.67
C GLU A 100 -10.22 -11.44 -26.95
N LYS A 101 -8.99 -11.48 -27.48
CA LYS A 101 -7.86 -12.14 -26.83
C LYS A 101 -7.63 -11.65 -25.40
N ARG A 102 -7.71 -10.34 -25.15
CA ARG A 102 -7.58 -9.78 -23.79
C ARG A 102 -8.74 -10.23 -22.89
N SER A 103 -9.95 -10.29 -23.44
CA SER A 103 -11.13 -10.75 -22.71
C SER A 103 -11.00 -12.22 -22.31
N GLU A 104 -10.55 -13.05 -23.25
CA GLU A 104 -10.27 -14.48 -23.01
C GLU A 104 -9.17 -14.67 -21.96
N GLU A 105 -8.01 -14.01 -22.12
CA GLU A 105 -6.92 -14.06 -21.15
C GLU A 105 -7.38 -13.64 -19.75
N ARG A 106 -8.23 -12.60 -19.66
CA ARG A 106 -8.83 -12.15 -18.40
C ARG A 106 -9.80 -13.20 -17.84
N GLY A 107 -10.64 -13.79 -18.68
CA GLY A 107 -11.58 -14.84 -18.29
C GLY A 107 -10.85 -16.06 -17.73
N GLN A 108 -9.83 -16.54 -18.44
CA GLN A 108 -8.98 -17.65 -18.00
C GLN A 108 -8.25 -17.33 -16.68
N LYS A 109 -7.73 -16.11 -16.53
CA LYS A 109 -7.12 -15.66 -15.28
C LYS A 109 -8.12 -15.72 -14.12
N ILE A 110 -9.33 -15.19 -14.31
CA ILE A 110 -10.38 -15.20 -13.29
C ILE A 110 -10.73 -16.65 -12.92
N GLN A 111 -10.94 -17.51 -13.92
CA GLN A 111 -11.25 -18.92 -13.70
C GLN A 111 -10.18 -19.63 -12.86
N ARG A 112 -8.90 -19.50 -13.24
CA ARG A 112 -7.79 -20.13 -12.50
C ARG A 112 -7.65 -19.60 -11.07
N LEU A 113 -7.82 -18.29 -10.85
CA LEU A 113 -7.74 -17.70 -9.51
C LEU A 113 -8.93 -18.10 -8.63
N THR A 114 -10.14 -18.17 -9.20
CA THR A 114 -11.32 -18.63 -8.48
C THR A 114 -11.17 -20.10 -8.09
N GLN A 115 -10.70 -20.96 -9.00
CA GLN A 115 -10.41 -22.36 -8.69
C GLN A 115 -9.33 -22.49 -7.62
N ALA A 116 -8.30 -21.65 -7.66
CA ALA A 116 -7.26 -21.64 -6.65
C ALA A 116 -7.80 -21.35 -5.24
N LYS A 117 -8.92 -20.65 -5.08
CA LYS A 117 -9.55 -20.46 -3.76
C LYS A 117 -9.98 -21.78 -3.11
N GLU A 118 -10.36 -22.77 -3.93
CA GLU A 118 -10.89 -24.04 -3.46
C GLU A 118 -9.79 -25.09 -3.30
N THR A 119 -8.87 -25.15 -4.27
CA THR A 119 -7.88 -26.25 -4.34
C THR A 119 -6.43 -25.77 -4.43
N GLY A 120 -6.19 -24.47 -4.49
CA GLY A 120 -4.84 -23.90 -4.59
C GLY A 120 -4.11 -23.95 -3.24
N GLN A 121 -2.78 -24.01 -3.30
CA GLN A 121 -1.95 -23.92 -2.11
C GLN A 121 -2.24 -22.60 -1.36
N ASN A 122 -2.55 -22.68 -0.07
CA ASN A 122 -2.72 -21.48 0.75
C ASN A 122 -1.35 -20.85 1.05
N ILE A 123 -1.17 -19.61 0.60
CA ILE A 123 0.00 -18.79 0.89
C ILE A 123 -0.47 -17.48 1.53
N VAL A 124 0.03 -17.22 2.74
CA VAL A 124 -0.34 -16.07 3.56
C VAL A 124 0.80 -15.06 3.57
N VAL A 125 0.49 -13.80 3.37
CA VAL A 125 1.39 -12.69 3.66
C VAL A 125 0.98 -12.08 4.99
N ASP A 126 1.88 -12.16 5.98
CA ASP A 126 1.72 -11.62 7.33
C ASP A 126 2.11 -10.13 7.35
N LEU A 127 1.13 -9.24 7.47
CA LEU A 127 1.33 -7.79 7.42
C LEU A 127 1.40 -7.12 8.79
N GLU A 128 1.51 -7.89 9.88
CA GLU A 128 1.53 -7.34 11.26
C GLU A 128 2.82 -6.55 11.58
N PHE A 129 3.82 -6.55 10.70
CA PHE A 129 5.08 -5.82 10.89
C PHE A 129 5.07 -4.37 10.37
N SER A 130 3.90 -3.83 10.01
CA SER A 130 3.77 -2.47 9.47
C SER A 130 4.46 -1.39 10.33
N HIS A 131 4.36 -1.53 11.65
CA HIS A 131 4.97 -0.63 12.64
C HIS A 131 6.52 -0.64 12.65
N LEU A 132 7.16 -1.64 12.04
CA LEU A 132 8.63 -1.76 11.95
C LEU A 132 9.21 -1.17 10.67
N MET A 133 8.34 -0.66 9.79
CA MET A 133 8.69 -0.16 8.47
C MET A 133 8.46 1.35 8.37
N THR A 134 9.33 2.02 7.63
CA THR A 134 9.10 3.39 7.18
C THR A 134 8.04 3.44 6.09
N HIS A 135 7.44 4.60 5.84
CA HIS A 135 6.51 4.82 4.72
C HIS A 135 7.06 4.33 3.36
N SER A 136 8.37 4.46 3.11
CA SER A 136 8.99 4.01 1.86
C SER A 136 9.15 2.49 1.79
N GLU A 137 9.41 1.83 2.92
CA GLU A 137 9.45 0.37 3.04
C GLU A 137 8.04 -0.22 2.90
N ILE A 138 7.02 0.37 3.53
CA ILE A 138 5.60 0.02 3.32
C ILE A 138 5.22 0.14 1.85
N HIS A 139 5.55 1.25 1.20
CA HIS A 139 5.30 1.42 -0.23
C HIS A 139 5.98 0.34 -1.07
N SER A 140 7.22 -0.04 -0.73
CA SER A 140 7.95 -1.11 -1.41
C SER A 140 7.26 -2.47 -1.23
N LEU A 141 6.79 -2.79 -0.02
CA LEU A 141 6.05 -4.01 0.25
C LEU A 141 4.73 -4.06 -0.53
N VAL A 142 3.99 -2.95 -0.59
CA VAL A 142 2.75 -2.84 -1.39
C VAL A 142 3.01 -3.12 -2.87
N GLN A 143 4.14 -2.65 -3.42
CA GLN A 143 4.53 -3.00 -4.80
C GLN A 143 4.87 -4.48 -4.95
N GLN A 144 5.54 -5.09 -3.96
CA GLN A 144 5.83 -6.53 -3.96
C GLN A 144 4.54 -7.36 -3.93
N ILE A 145 3.56 -7.00 -3.09
CA ILE A 145 2.25 -7.65 -3.03
C ILE A 145 1.53 -7.55 -4.38
N MET A 146 1.54 -6.36 -5.01
CA MET A 146 0.98 -6.16 -6.35
C MET A 146 1.66 -7.04 -7.40
N TYR A 147 2.99 -7.16 -7.35
CA TYR A 147 3.75 -8.02 -8.23
C TYR A 147 3.42 -9.50 -7.99
N CYS A 148 3.36 -9.95 -6.74
CA CYS A 148 2.98 -11.31 -6.36
C CYS A 148 1.61 -11.67 -6.93
N TYR A 149 0.60 -10.82 -6.76
CA TYR A 149 -0.74 -11.06 -7.33
C TYR A 149 -0.71 -11.12 -8.88
N ALA A 150 0.07 -10.24 -9.51
CA ALA A 150 0.21 -10.22 -10.97
C ALA A 150 0.94 -11.44 -11.54
N VAL A 151 1.95 -11.96 -10.84
CA VAL A 151 2.63 -13.22 -11.20
C VAL A 151 1.70 -14.41 -10.95
N ASN A 152 1.06 -14.47 -9.78
CA ASN A 152 0.15 -15.57 -9.43
C ASN A 152 -0.97 -15.74 -10.46
N GLY A 153 -1.57 -14.63 -10.92
CA GLY A 153 -2.61 -14.68 -11.96
C GLY A 153 -2.12 -15.12 -13.35
N ARG A 154 -0.81 -15.17 -13.58
CA ARG A 154 -0.20 -15.70 -14.81
C ARG A 154 0.24 -17.16 -14.68
N CYS A 155 0.25 -17.71 -13.46
CA CYS A 155 0.56 -19.12 -13.25
C CYS A 155 -0.52 -20.02 -13.85
N SER A 156 -0.10 -21.19 -14.34
CA SER A 156 -1.00 -22.27 -14.77
C SER A 156 -1.77 -22.86 -13.59
N SER A 157 -1.13 -22.96 -12.43
CA SER A 157 -1.74 -23.34 -11.15
C SER A 157 -1.45 -22.25 -10.11
N PRO A 158 -2.32 -21.23 -9.96
CA PRO A 158 -2.14 -20.20 -8.95
C PRO A 158 -2.29 -20.73 -7.52
N ALA A 159 -1.63 -20.07 -6.58
CA ALA A 159 -1.87 -20.25 -5.15
C ALA A 159 -3.12 -19.46 -4.70
N HIS A 160 -3.73 -19.89 -3.60
CA HIS A 160 -4.70 -19.08 -2.86
C HIS A 160 -3.95 -18.10 -1.97
N LEU A 161 -3.96 -16.82 -2.34
CA LEU A 161 -3.26 -15.79 -1.59
C LEU A 161 -4.15 -15.20 -0.49
N TRP A 162 -3.55 -15.00 0.68
CA TRP A 162 -4.14 -14.32 1.82
C TRP A 162 -3.27 -13.14 2.23
N LEU A 163 -3.89 -12.00 2.51
CA LEU A 163 -3.26 -10.89 3.23
C LEU A 163 -3.87 -10.84 4.62
N THR A 164 -3.06 -11.01 5.67
CA THR A 164 -3.53 -11.01 7.07
C THR A 164 -2.85 -9.89 7.84
N GLY A 165 -3.45 -9.42 8.93
CA GLY A 165 -2.94 -8.26 9.67
C GLY A 165 -3.10 -6.95 8.90
N CYS A 166 -4.09 -6.87 7.99
CA CYS A 166 -4.31 -5.70 7.14
C CYS A 166 -4.92 -4.53 7.93
N GLU A 167 -4.10 -3.78 8.65
CA GLU A 167 -4.55 -2.64 9.46
C GLU A 167 -3.75 -1.35 9.21
N GLY A 168 -4.33 -0.23 9.64
CA GLY A 168 -3.68 1.07 9.70
C GLY A 168 -3.15 1.58 8.35
N GLU A 169 -1.88 1.98 8.32
CA GLU A 169 -1.27 2.49 7.10
C GLU A 169 -1.21 1.45 5.98
N MET A 170 -0.94 0.19 6.32
CA MET A 170 -0.83 -0.88 5.32
C MET A 170 -2.14 -1.04 4.55
N GLU A 171 -3.26 -1.14 5.26
CA GLU A 171 -4.61 -1.19 4.67
C GLU A 171 -4.85 0.02 3.75
N THR A 172 -4.51 1.23 4.25
CA THR A 172 -4.69 2.47 3.49
C THR A 172 -3.91 2.47 2.17
N GLN A 173 -2.66 1.98 2.18
CA GLN A 173 -1.84 1.93 0.96
C GLN A 173 -2.32 0.85 -0.02
N LEU A 174 -2.74 -0.32 0.49
CA LEU A 174 -3.29 -1.40 -0.33
C LEU A 174 -4.60 -0.98 -1.02
N GLN A 175 -5.51 -0.29 -0.32
CA GLN A 175 -6.77 0.19 -0.89
C GLN A 175 -6.58 1.21 -2.03
N ARG A 176 -5.43 1.88 -2.10
CA ARG A 176 -5.09 2.80 -3.20
C ARG A 176 -4.65 2.08 -4.47
N LEU A 177 -4.38 0.78 -4.41
CA LEU A 177 -4.00 0.01 -5.58
C LEU A 177 -5.20 -0.12 -6.55
N PRO A 178 -5.01 0.10 -7.85
CA PRO A 178 -6.08 -0.01 -8.82
C PRO A 178 -6.74 -1.39 -8.82
N GLY A 179 -8.04 -1.42 -8.55
CA GLY A 179 -8.84 -2.65 -8.56
C GLY A 179 -8.52 -3.62 -7.43
N PHE A 180 -7.85 -3.18 -6.36
CA PHE A 180 -7.55 -4.03 -5.19
C PHE A 180 -8.79 -4.70 -4.62
N ASP A 181 -9.90 -3.97 -4.55
CA ASP A 181 -11.24 -4.47 -4.19
C ASP A 181 -11.63 -5.71 -4.99
N LYS A 182 -11.28 -5.77 -6.27
CA LYS A 182 -11.61 -6.85 -7.21
C LYS A 182 -10.57 -7.96 -7.28
N TRP A 183 -9.52 -7.90 -6.48
CA TRP A 183 -8.55 -9.00 -6.45
C TRP A 183 -9.16 -10.25 -5.84
N ILE A 184 -8.91 -11.39 -6.49
CA ILE A 184 -9.39 -12.71 -6.07
C ILE A 184 -8.37 -13.29 -5.09
N ILE A 185 -8.40 -12.77 -3.86
CA ILE A 185 -7.57 -13.12 -2.71
C ILE A 185 -8.36 -12.86 -1.44
N GLU A 186 -7.93 -13.43 -0.31
CA GLU A 186 -8.50 -13.11 0.99
C GLU A 186 -7.76 -11.94 1.65
N LYS A 187 -8.52 -11.10 2.36
CA LYS A 187 -8.03 -9.85 2.96
C LYS A 187 -8.57 -9.74 4.38
N GLU A 188 -7.75 -10.15 5.32
CA GLU A 188 -8.09 -10.22 6.73
C GLU A 188 -7.41 -9.10 7.51
N LYS A 189 -8.20 -8.41 8.33
CA LYS A 189 -7.65 -7.43 9.30
C LYS A 189 -6.93 -8.15 10.43
N GLN A 190 -7.50 -9.26 10.88
CA GLN A 190 -6.92 -10.10 11.94
C GLN A 190 -5.67 -10.85 11.48
N SER A 191 -4.89 -11.30 12.46
CA SER A 191 -3.69 -12.11 12.25
C SER A 191 -4.01 -13.48 11.66
N TYR A 192 -3.02 -14.06 10.96
CA TYR A 192 -3.16 -15.40 10.37
C TYR A 192 -3.51 -16.47 11.40
N ILE A 193 -3.01 -16.35 12.63
CA ILE A 193 -3.28 -17.33 13.71
C ILE A 193 -4.77 -17.34 14.09
N LYS A 194 -5.46 -16.19 13.97
CA LYS A 194 -6.91 -16.09 14.20
C LYS A 194 -7.69 -16.53 12.97
N ALA A 195 -7.24 -16.11 11.77
CA ALA A 195 -7.88 -16.47 10.51
C ALA A 195 -7.89 -17.99 10.26
N PHE A 196 -6.87 -18.72 10.75
CA PHE A 196 -6.72 -20.17 10.63
C PHE A 196 -6.75 -20.88 11.99
N SER A 197 -7.55 -20.39 12.94
CA SER A 197 -7.56 -20.90 14.32
C SER A 197 -7.92 -22.39 14.43
N ASP A 198 -8.74 -22.90 13.51
CA ASP A 198 -9.15 -24.30 13.37
C ASP A 198 -8.08 -25.20 12.74
N ARG A 199 -7.03 -24.59 12.15
CA ARG A 199 -5.97 -25.28 11.42
C ARG A 199 -4.58 -24.84 11.87
N LYS A 200 -4.43 -24.50 13.14
CA LYS A 200 -3.16 -24.02 13.71
C LYS A 200 -1.99 -24.97 13.44
N ASP A 201 -2.22 -26.28 13.55
CA ASP A 201 -1.18 -27.31 13.35
C ASP A 201 -0.75 -27.48 11.87
N ASP A 202 -1.52 -26.89 10.95
CA ASP A 202 -1.20 -26.84 9.52
C ASP A 202 -0.39 -25.60 9.11
N LEU A 203 -0.17 -24.67 10.04
CA LEU A 203 0.56 -23.45 9.76
C LEU A 203 2.08 -23.71 9.73
N VAL A 204 2.72 -23.26 8.66
CA VAL A 204 4.17 -23.30 8.48
C VAL A 204 4.68 -21.90 8.14
N TYR A 205 5.43 -21.29 9.06
CA TYR A 205 6.06 -19.99 8.82
C TYR A 205 7.36 -20.15 8.04
N LEU A 206 7.42 -19.55 6.86
CA LEU A 206 8.61 -19.51 6.02
C LEU A 206 9.58 -18.44 6.52
N THR A 207 10.73 -18.88 7.03
CA THR A 207 11.78 -18.01 7.56
C THR A 207 13.15 -18.55 7.20
N ALA A 208 14.08 -17.67 6.85
CA ALA A 208 15.46 -18.04 6.49
C ALA A 208 16.23 -18.65 7.67
N ASP A 209 15.82 -18.32 8.90
CA ASP A 209 16.47 -18.77 10.13
C ASP A 209 16.03 -20.19 10.57
N SER A 210 15.09 -20.83 9.86
CA SER A 210 14.62 -22.18 10.21
C SER A 210 15.69 -23.26 9.93
N GLU A 211 15.74 -24.27 10.79
CA GLU A 211 16.59 -25.45 10.56
C GLU A 211 16.01 -26.37 9.49
N THR A 212 14.67 -26.49 9.45
CA THR A 212 13.93 -27.35 8.51
C THR A 212 13.96 -26.78 7.10
N VAL A 213 14.42 -27.56 6.12
CA VAL A 213 14.40 -27.17 4.70
C VAL A 213 13.12 -27.68 4.05
N LEU A 214 12.40 -26.77 3.38
CA LEU A 214 11.19 -27.10 2.62
C LEU A 214 11.57 -27.56 1.20
N HIS A 215 11.41 -28.84 0.92
CA HIS A 215 11.67 -29.39 -0.41
C HIS A 215 10.43 -29.37 -1.31
N GLU A 216 9.27 -29.65 -0.74
CA GLU A 216 7.99 -29.73 -1.45
C GLU A 216 6.89 -29.05 -0.64
N LEU A 217 5.88 -28.54 -1.34
CA LEU A 217 4.69 -27.97 -0.70
C LEU A 217 3.67 -29.06 -0.44
N ASP A 218 3.22 -29.16 0.80
CA ASP A 218 2.11 -30.00 1.22
C ASP A 218 0.79 -29.22 0.99
N PRO A 219 -0.11 -29.70 0.11
CA PRO A 219 -1.39 -29.05 -0.17
C PRO A 219 -2.28 -28.87 1.07
N THR A 220 -2.07 -29.69 2.12
CA THR A 220 -2.82 -29.61 3.38
C THR A 220 -2.29 -28.53 4.32
N LYS A 221 -1.10 -27.97 4.06
CA LYS A 221 -0.48 -26.94 4.91
C LYS A 221 -0.82 -25.53 4.44
N VAL A 222 -0.59 -24.56 5.32
CA VAL A 222 -0.72 -23.14 5.04
C VAL A 222 0.64 -22.49 5.24
N TYR A 223 1.21 -21.94 4.17
CA TYR A 223 2.55 -21.36 4.20
C TYR A 223 2.50 -19.86 4.41
N ILE A 224 3.16 -19.37 5.45
CA ILE A 224 3.14 -17.95 5.82
C ILE A 224 4.48 -17.31 5.46
N VAL A 225 4.43 -16.15 4.81
CA VAL A 225 5.59 -15.31 4.48
C VAL A 225 5.46 -13.99 5.22
N GLY A 226 6.53 -13.56 5.90
CA GLY A 226 6.58 -12.26 6.54
C GLY A 226 6.51 -11.12 5.52
N GLY A 227 5.46 -10.31 5.58
CA GLY A 227 5.34 -9.07 4.83
C GLY A 227 6.18 -7.97 5.46
N LEU A 228 7.50 -8.06 5.26
CA LEU A 228 8.47 -7.16 5.87
C LEU A 228 9.55 -6.75 4.87
N VAL A 229 9.81 -5.44 4.78
CA VAL A 229 10.93 -4.87 4.01
C VAL A 229 11.85 -4.15 4.98
N ASP A 230 12.90 -4.83 5.42
CA ASP A 230 13.78 -4.34 6.49
C ASP A 230 15.27 -4.41 6.13
N ARG A 231 15.63 -5.03 5.00
CA ARG A 231 17.02 -5.31 4.60
C ARG A 231 17.82 -6.06 5.68
N ASN A 232 17.18 -6.99 6.40
CA ASN A 232 17.76 -7.80 7.47
C ASN A 232 18.11 -7.01 8.74
N ARG A 233 17.42 -5.88 8.97
CA ARG A 233 17.51 -5.09 10.20
C ARG A 233 16.94 -5.87 11.40
N TRP A 234 15.93 -6.70 11.18
CA TRP A 234 15.19 -7.45 12.19
C TRP A 234 15.44 -8.96 12.05
N LYS A 235 16.69 -9.38 12.30
CA LYS A 235 17.08 -10.80 12.24
C LYS A 235 16.25 -11.65 13.19
N GLY A 236 15.79 -12.82 12.74
CA GLY A 236 15.06 -13.78 13.58
C GLY A 236 13.64 -13.37 13.96
N ILE A 237 13.13 -12.21 13.51
CA ILE A 237 11.84 -11.71 14.01
C ILE A 237 10.66 -12.63 13.65
N THR A 238 10.66 -13.17 12.44
CA THR A 238 9.63 -14.11 11.97
C THR A 238 9.77 -15.48 12.62
N MET A 239 11.01 -15.94 12.85
CA MET A 239 11.29 -17.18 13.59
C MET A 239 10.77 -17.08 15.02
N LYS A 240 11.17 -16.02 15.74
CA LYS A 240 10.72 -15.77 17.12
C LYS A 240 9.19 -15.69 17.21
N LYS A 241 8.53 -14.99 16.29
CA LYS A 241 7.06 -14.92 16.24
C LYS A 241 6.43 -16.30 16.07
N ALA A 242 6.98 -17.14 15.20
CA ALA A 242 6.47 -18.49 14.97
C ALA A 242 6.69 -19.42 16.18
N GLU A 243 7.86 -19.33 16.84
CA GLU A 243 8.18 -20.07 18.06
C GLU A 243 7.27 -19.69 19.22
N GLU A 244 7.07 -18.39 19.47
CA GLU A 244 6.17 -17.88 20.51
C GLU A 244 4.72 -18.34 20.30
N GLN A 245 4.31 -18.53 19.04
CA GLN A 245 2.98 -19.03 18.70
C GLN A 245 2.90 -20.56 18.68
N GLY A 246 4.04 -21.26 18.75
CA GLY A 246 4.13 -22.72 18.68
C GLY A 246 3.64 -23.29 17.34
N ILE A 247 4.03 -22.68 16.22
CA ILE A 247 3.74 -23.19 14.87
C ILE A 247 5.01 -23.68 14.18
N HIS A 248 4.86 -24.54 13.17
CA HIS A 248 5.99 -25.07 12.42
C HIS A 248 6.72 -23.97 11.65
N THR A 249 8.01 -24.16 11.42
CA THR A 249 8.82 -23.27 10.56
C THR A 249 9.56 -24.07 9.51
N ALA A 250 9.83 -23.44 8.37
CA ALA A 250 10.71 -23.99 7.35
C ALA A 250 11.44 -22.87 6.58
N LYS A 251 12.59 -23.18 5.99
CA LYS A 251 13.30 -22.30 5.04
C LYS A 251 13.20 -22.84 3.63
N LEU A 252 13.19 -21.93 2.65
CA LEU A 252 13.24 -22.32 1.25
C LEU A 252 14.61 -22.95 0.90
N PRO A 253 14.69 -23.87 -0.09
CA PRO A 253 15.91 -24.59 -0.43
C PRO A 253 16.83 -23.75 -1.33
N ILE A 254 17.03 -22.47 -1.00
CA ILE A 254 17.75 -21.50 -1.85
C ILE A 254 19.27 -21.63 -1.77
N GLY A 255 19.80 -22.17 -0.66
CA GLY A 255 21.25 -22.34 -0.46
C GLY A 255 21.92 -23.29 -1.45
N ALA A 256 21.18 -24.25 -2.01
CA ALA A 256 21.70 -25.21 -2.99
C ALA A 256 21.77 -24.65 -4.42
N TYR A 257 20.96 -23.63 -4.74
CA TYR A 257 20.77 -23.16 -6.12
C TYR A 257 21.21 -21.71 -6.37
N MET A 258 21.59 -20.96 -5.33
CA MET A 258 22.05 -19.58 -5.45
C MET A 258 23.55 -19.43 -5.13
N LYS A 259 24.41 -19.39 -6.15
CA LYS A 259 25.75 -18.79 -6.02
C LYS A 259 25.61 -17.26 -6.05
N MET A 260 25.51 -16.59 -4.89
CA MET A 260 25.79 -15.15 -4.83
C MET A 260 26.45 -14.71 -3.52
N SER A 261 27.42 -13.80 -3.69
CA SER A 261 28.08 -13.00 -2.67
C SER A 261 27.06 -12.10 -1.96
N SER A 262 26.89 -12.33 -0.66
CA SER A 262 26.11 -11.57 0.34
C SER A 262 24.57 -11.74 0.37
N SER A 263 24.12 -12.38 1.47
CA SER A 263 22.78 -12.47 2.08
C SER A 263 21.66 -13.24 1.35
N GLN A 264 21.15 -14.29 2.02
CA GLN A 264 20.01 -15.15 1.64
C GLN A 264 18.65 -14.46 1.90
N MET A 265 18.46 -13.24 1.41
CA MET A 265 17.20 -12.49 1.52
C MET A 265 16.62 -12.25 0.13
N LEU A 266 15.47 -12.87 -0.15
CA LEU A 266 14.71 -12.66 -1.39
C LEU A 266 13.96 -11.32 -1.31
N VAL A 267 14.46 -10.33 -2.05
CA VAL A 267 13.73 -9.09 -2.34
C VAL A 267 13.61 -8.99 -3.85
N ALA A 268 12.39 -8.84 -4.37
CA ALA A 268 12.19 -8.50 -5.77
C ALA A 268 12.81 -7.11 -6.03
N ARG A 269 13.97 -7.08 -6.71
CA ARG A 269 14.58 -5.83 -7.17
C ARG A 269 13.83 -5.35 -8.41
N SER A 270 13.29 -4.14 -8.34
CA SER A 270 12.73 -3.36 -9.46
C SER A 270 13.83 -2.75 -10.31
#